data_AF-A0A9W6T827-F1
#
_entry.id   AF-A0A9W6T827-F1
#
_cell.length_a   1.000
_cell.length_b   1.000
_cell.length_c   1.000
_cell.angle_alpha   90.00
_cell.angle_beta   90.00
_cell.angle_gamma   90.00
#
_symmetry.space_group_name_H-M   'P 1'
#
loop_
_entity.id
_entity.type
_entity.pdbx_description
1 polymer ?
#
loop_
_entity_poly.entity_id
_entity_poly.type
_entity_poly.pdbx_seq_one_letter_code
_entity_poly.pdbx_strand_id
1 'polypeptide(L)'
;MPVETAPPMYKMLIEEMEKAENGHENYDFDYYIIISRVYKLVNSEIDKELGEDEGRSKRSKKINIDAPQYDYFHYEDEVLESNAMHYGYFDFTNKNLETDARRVFNDYGIDPQLSVLLLDKKSLANASAEMAEKFPPY
;
A
#
# COMPACT_ATOMS: atom_id res chain seq x y z
N MET A 1 -12.12 5.17 -0.74
CA MET A 1 -13.50 4.63 -0.74
C MET A 1 -13.60 3.63 0.40
N PRO A 2 -14.80 3.21 0.84
CA PRO A 2 -14.92 2.10 1.78
C PRO A 2 -14.22 0.87 1.18
N VAL A 3 -13.33 0.24 1.94
CA VAL A 3 -12.52 -0.90 1.46
C VAL A 3 -13.39 -2.11 1.11
N GLU A 4 -14.58 -2.20 1.69
CA GLU A 4 -15.60 -3.21 1.45
C GLU A 4 -16.15 -3.19 0.02
N THR A 5 -15.93 -2.10 -0.72
CA THR A 5 -16.30 -2.00 -2.15
C THR A 5 -15.25 -2.63 -3.08
N ALA A 6 -14.02 -2.84 -2.60
CA ALA A 6 -12.95 -3.41 -3.42
C ALA A 6 -13.19 -4.88 -3.82
N PRO A 7 -13.59 -5.80 -2.91
CA PRO A 7 -13.84 -7.20 -3.28
C PRO A 7 -14.87 -7.39 -4.42
N PRO A 8 -16.08 -6.81 -4.37
CA PRO A 8 -17.05 -6.99 -5.46
C PRO A 8 -16.57 -6.34 -6.77
N MET A 9 -15.79 -5.27 -6.69
CA MET A 9 -15.19 -4.62 -7.87
C MET A 9 -14.16 -5.52 -8.56
N TYR A 10 -13.22 -6.09 -7.80
CA TYR A 10 -12.23 -7.03 -8.36
C TYR A 10 -12.89 -8.30 -8.92
N LYS A 11 -13.90 -8.81 -8.22
CA LYS A 11 -14.67 -9.96 -8.70
C LYS A 11 -15.34 -9.69 -10.05
N MET A 12 -16.03 -8.55 -10.17
CA MET A 12 -16.68 -8.17 -11.43
C MET A 12 -15.65 -8.01 -12.56
N LEU A 13 -14.50 -7.39 -12.28
CA LEU A 13 -13.42 -7.23 -13.26
C LEU A 13 -12.89 -8.59 -13.76
N ILE A 14 -12.63 -9.53 -12.85
CA ILE A 14 -12.16 -10.88 -13.19
C ILE A 14 -13.22 -11.60 -14.05
N GLU A 15 -14.49 -11.53 -13.67
CA GLU A 15 -15.59 -12.15 -14.44
C GLU A 15 -15.72 -11.57 -15.86
N GLU A 16 -15.50 -10.26 -16.03
CA GLU A 16 -15.51 -9.62 -17.35
C GLU A 16 -14.32 -10.08 -18.21
N MET A 17 -13.15 -10.23 -17.61
CA MET A 17 -11.96 -10.71 -18.31
C MET A 17 -12.10 -12.19 -18.73
N GLU A 18 -12.65 -13.04 -17.87
CA GLU A 18 -12.98 -14.42 -18.21
C GLU A 18 -14.00 -14.51 -19.34
N LYS A 19 -15.00 -13.62 -19.37
CA LYS A 19 -15.97 -13.55 -20.48
C LYS A 19 -15.31 -13.15 -21.80
N ALA A 20 -14.40 -12.17 -21.77
CA ALA A 20 -13.68 -11.71 -22.95
C ALA A 20 -12.77 -12.81 -23.53
N GLU A 21 -12.05 -13.55 -22.68
CA GLU A 21 -11.22 -14.69 -23.07
C GLU A 21 -12.06 -15.81 -23.69
N ASN A 22 -13.19 -16.18 -23.07
CA ASN A 22 -14.13 -17.17 -23.61
C ASN A 22 -14.76 -16.72 -24.94
N GLY A 23 -14.91 -15.41 -25.14
CA GLY A 23 -15.36 -14.80 -26.39
C GLY A 23 -14.31 -14.74 -27.49
N HIS A 24 -13.08 -15.22 -27.23
CA HIS A 24 -11.90 -15.06 -28.10
C HIS A 24 -11.63 -13.59 -28.48
N GLU A 25 -11.92 -12.66 -27.56
CA GLU A 25 -11.52 -11.27 -27.72
C GLU A 25 -10.02 -11.11 -27.43
N ASN A 26 -9.40 -10.05 -27.96
CA ASN A 26 -7.96 -9.79 -27.81
C ASN A 26 -7.54 -9.34 -26.39
N TYR A 27 -8.34 -9.61 -25.36
CA TYR A 27 -8.11 -9.19 -23.98
C TYR A 27 -7.69 -10.36 -23.09
N ASP A 28 -6.72 -11.14 -23.57
CA ASP A 28 -6.10 -12.23 -22.81
C ASP A 28 -4.79 -11.73 -22.19
N PHE A 29 -4.83 -11.44 -20.89
CA PHE A 29 -3.68 -10.92 -20.14
C PHE A 29 -3.19 -11.96 -19.13
N ASP A 30 -1.92 -12.33 -19.23
CA ASP A 30 -1.28 -13.23 -18.27
C ASP A 30 -0.87 -12.51 -16.98
N TYR A 31 -0.50 -11.24 -17.09
CA TYR A 31 0.13 -10.46 -16.02
C TYR A 31 -0.50 -9.07 -15.86
N TYR A 32 -0.53 -8.60 -14.61
CA TYR A 32 -1.12 -7.34 -14.19
C TYR A 32 -0.09 -6.55 -13.40
N ILE A 33 0.10 -5.29 -13.79
CA ILE A 33 0.91 -4.34 -13.03
C ILE A 33 -0.05 -3.40 -12.32
N ILE A 34 -0.06 -3.44 -10.99
CA ILE A 34 -0.83 -2.53 -10.14
C ILE A 34 0.11 -1.46 -9.64
N ILE A 35 -0.27 -0.20 -9.86
CA ILE A 35 0.50 0.96 -9.47
C ILE A 35 -0.33 1.72 -8.43
N SER A 36 0.21 1.87 -7.23
CA SER A 36 -0.46 2.54 -6.13
C SER A 36 0.49 3.45 -5.35
N ARG A 37 -0.05 4.14 -4.35
CA ARG A 37 0.68 5.00 -3.44
C ARG A 37 0.75 4.36 -2.07
N VAL A 38 1.97 4.29 -1.53
CA VAL A 38 2.22 3.89 -0.15
C VAL A 38 2.89 5.05 0.60
N TYR A 39 2.74 5.09 1.91
CA TYR A 39 3.35 6.06 2.77
C TYR A 39 4.41 5.39 3.64
N LYS A 40 5.66 5.83 3.50
CA LYS A 40 6.72 5.41 4.40
C LYS A 40 6.65 6.26 5.67
N LEU A 41 6.56 5.60 6.82
CA LEU A 41 6.68 6.27 8.11
C LEU A 41 8.15 6.57 8.38
N VAL A 42 8.46 7.85 8.53
CA VAL A 42 9.82 8.35 8.78
C VAL A 42 9.89 9.00 10.16
N ASN A 43 10.98 8.71 10.89
CA ASN A 43 11.24 9.35 12.17
C ASN A 43 11.44 10.86 12.00
N SER A 44 10.74 11.64 12.81
CA SER A 44 10.80 13.09 12.86
C SER A 44 12.23 13.61 13.08
N GLU A 45 12.64 14.65 12.35
CA GLU A 45 13.96 15.26 12.53
C GLU A 45 14.09 16.01 13.87
N ILE A 46 12.99 16.53 14.43
CA ILE A 46 12.96 17.16 15.77
C ILE A 46 13.28 16.18 16.89
N ASP A 47 12.93 14.89 16.76
CA ASP A 47 13.33 13.88 17.76
C ASP A 47 14.82 13.54 17.67
N LYS A 48 15.46 13.81 16.53
CA LYS A 48 16.92 13.70 16.38
C LYS A 48 17.63 14.90 17.01
N GLU A 49 17.11 16.12 16.83
CA GLU A 49 17.67 17.34 17.44
C GLU A 49 17.44 17.43 18.96
N LEU A 50 16.26 17.04 19.46
CA LEU A 50 15.98 16.97 20.91
C LEU A 50 16.72 15.83 21.63
N GLY A 51 17.25 14.85 20.87
CA GLY A 51 18.05 13.75 21.40
C GLY A 51 19.49 14.12 21.73
N GLU A 52 20.00 15.25 21.23
CA GLU A 52 21.37 15.68 21.48
C GLU A 52 21.50 16.64 22.68
N ASP A 53 20.44 17.37 23.08
CA ASP A 53 20.60 18.48 24.03
C ASP A 53 20.01 18.33 25.45
N GLU A 54 19.11 17.40 25.77
CA GLU A 54 18.59 17.33 27.15
C GLU A 54 18.43 15.93 27.74
N GLY A 55 19.30 15.62 28.70
CA GLY A 55 19.07 14.57 29.68
C GLY A 55 17.85 14.89 30.55
N ARG A 56 16.65 14.48 30.12
CA ARG A 56 15.45 14.41 30.98
C ARG A 56 14.41 13.43 30.46
N SER A 57 14.47 12.23 31.03
CA SER A 57 13.35 11.32 31.34
C SER A 57 11.96 11.66 30.78
N LYS A 58 11.64 11.17 29.58
CA LYS A 58 10.31 10.64 29.27
C LYS A 58 10.49 9.37 28.44
N ARG A 59 10.05 8.24 29.00
CA ARG A 59 9.89 6.96 28.28
C ARG A 59 8.82 7.14 27.19
N SER A 60 9.15 7.77 26.06
CA SER A 60 8.49 7.40 24.82
C SER A 60 9.00 6.00 24.48
N LYS A 61 8.06 5.08 24.25
CA LYS A 61 8.40 3.74 23.74
C LYS A 61 9.18 3.97 22.45
N LYS A 62 10.48 3.72 22.45
CA LYS A 62 11.23 3.46 21.23
C LYS A 62 10.55 2.27 20.57
N ILE A 63 9.67 2.55 19.61
CA ILE A 63 9.25 1.54 18.65
C ILE A 63 10.56 1.17 17.93
N ASN A 64 10.97 -0.08 18.05
CA ASN A 64 12.09 -0.61 17.28
C ASN A 64 11.69 -0.57 15.80
N ILE A 65 12.03 0.51 15.11
CA ILE A 65 11.84 0.68 13.66
C ILE A 65 13.14 0.20 12.99
N ASP A 66 13.46 -1.09 13.14
CA ASP A 66 14.53 -1.72 12.33
C ASP A 66 14.02 -2.12 10.93
N ALA A 67 12.70 -2.13 10.73
CA ALA A 67 12.07 -2.32 9.42
C ALA A 67 11.30 -1.04 9.02
N PRO A 68 11.40 -0.60 7.76
CA PRO A 68 10.57 0.50 7.27
C PRO A 68 9.10 0.12 7.42
N GLN A 69 8.37 0.90 8.20
CA GLN A 69 6.93 0.71 8.37
C GLN A 69 6.21 1.49 7.27
N TYR A 70 5.44 0.75 6.47
CA TYR A 70 4.63 1.30 5.39
C TYR A 70 3.17 1.35 5.79
N ASP A 71 2.50 2.43 5.42
CA ASP A 71 1.07 2.63 5.57
C ASP A 71 0.43 2.74 4.18
N TYR A 72 -0.60 1.94 3.91
CA TYR A 72 -1.20 1.82 2.59
C TYR A 72 -2.31 2.86 2.40
N PHE A 73 -2.30 3.56 1.27
CA PHE A 73 -3.40 4.47 0.94
C PHE A 73 -4.68 3.72 0.58
N HIS A 74 -4.53 2.59 -0.10
CA HIS A 74 -5.58 1.64 -0.46
C HIS A 74 -5.37 0.39 0.39
N TYR A 75 -6.27 0.11 1.33
CA TYR A 75 -6.12 -1.04 2.23
C TYR A 75 -6.22 -2.39 1.49
N GLU A 76 -6.85 -2.40 0.31
CA GLU A 76 -6.84 -3.53 -0.61
C GLU A 76 -5.44 -3.91 -1.10
N ASP A 77 -4.50 -2.95 -1.16
CA ASP A 77 -3.12 -3.20 -1.59
C ASP A 77 -2.38 -4.15 -0.63
N GLU A 78 -2.75 -4.20 0.64
CA GLU A 78 -2.14 -5.11 1.61
C GLU A 78 -2.37 -6.58 1.19
N VAL A 79 -3.55 -6.90 0.67
CA VAL A 79 -3.91 -8.23 0.17
C VAL A 79 -3.32 -8.48 -1.23
N LEU A 80 -3.24 -7.45 -2.05
CA LEU A 80 -2.60 -7.55 -3.37
C LEU A 80 -1.10 -7.80 -3.23
N GLU A 81 -0.44 -7.15 -2.27
CA GLU A 81 0.99 -7.31 -2.00
C GLU A 81 1.31 -8.71 -1.46
N SER A 82 0.47 -9.26 -0.56
CA SER A 82 0.66 -10.62 -0.03
C SER A 82 0.58 -11.71 -1.11
N ASN A 83 -0.18 -11.46 -2.17
CA ASN A 83 -0.37 -12.38 -3.29
C ASN A 83 0.49 -12.06 -4.53
N ALA A 84 1.25 -10.96 -4.49
CA ALA A 84 2.04 -10.51 -5.64
C ALA A 84 3.24 -11.43 -5.90
N MET A 85 3.55 -11.64 -7.19
CA MET A 85 4.78 -12.33 -7.60
C MET A 85 6.01 -11.51 -7.26
N HIS A 86 5.92 -10.20 -7.52
CA HIS A 86 6.96 -9.22 -7.25
C HIS A 86 6.31 -7.92 -6.82
N TYR A 87 6.91 -7.23 -5.86
CA TYR A 87 6.53 -5.88 -5.48
C TYR A 87 7.78 -5.05 -5.22
N GLY A 88 7.64 -3.73 -5.35
CA GLY A 88 8.73 -2.80 -5.06
C GLY A 88 8.21 -1.40 -4.81
N TYR A 89 8.95 -0.67 -3.98
CA TYR A 89 8.67 0.72 -3.66
C TYR A 89 9.70 1.64 -4.32
N PHE A 90 9.21 2.73 -4.92
CA PHE A 90 10.03 3.69 -5.66
C PHE A 90 9.77 5.11 -5.16
N ASP A 91 10.83 5.91 -5.07
CA ASP A 91 10.72 7.31 -4.75
C ASP A 91 10.12 8.11 -5.92
N PHE A 92 9.23 9.05 -5.61
CA PHE A 92 8.74 9.99 -6.63
C PHE A 92 9.84 10.96 -7.08
N THR A 93 9.94 11.19 -8.39
CA THR A 93 10.89 12.14 -8.97
C THR A 93 10.59 13.59 -8.58
N ASN A 94 9.30 13.94 -8.47
CA ASN A 94 8.84 15.28 -8.08
C ASN A 94 8.50 15.31 -6.58
N LYS A 95 9.51 15.58 -5.75
CA LYS A 95 9.34 15.79 -4.30
C LYS A 95 8.91 17.24 -4.03
N ASN A 96 7.68 17.58 -4.45
CA ASN A 96 7.15 18.96 -4.34
C ASN A 96 6.59 19.33 -2.96
N LEU A 97 6.61 18.43 -1.98
CA LEU A 97 6.16 18.71 -0.60
C LEU A 97 7.26 18.33 0.39
N GLU A 98 7.59 19.27 1.28
CA GLU A 98 8.37 18.98 2.48
C GLU A 98 7.60 17.96 3.33
N THR A 99 8.26 16.85 3.66
CA THR A 99 7.75 15.74 4.45
C THR A 99 7.22 16.17 5.83
N ASP A 100 7.75 17.28 6.36
CA ASP A 100 7.39 17.84 7.66
C ASP A 100 6.06 18.64 7.66
N ALA A 101 5.60 19.11 6.49
CA ALA A 101 4.33 19.86 6.37
C ALA A 101 3.08 18.99 6.57
N ARG A 102 3.22 17.65 6.62
CA ARG A 102 2.13 16.68 6.86
C ARG A 102 1.94 16.30 8.33
N ARG A 103 2.64 16.98 9.25
CA ARG A 103 2.57 16.84 10.72
C ARG A 103 1.21 17.08 11.37
N VAL A 104 0.20 17.56 10.65
CA VAL A 104 -1.03 18.05 11.28
C VAL A 104 -1.81 16.95 12.02
N PHE A 105 -1.53 15.66 11.77
CA PHE A 105 -2.33 14.56 12.34
C PHE A 105 -1.57 13.41 13.02
N ASN A 106 -0.23 13.28 12.91
CA ASN A 106 0.54 12.16 13.50
C ASN A 106 1.93 12.57 14.02
N ASP A 107 2.46 11.85 15.02
CA ASP A 107 3.79 12.04 15.64
C ASP A 107 5.00 11.72 14.71
N TYR A 108 4.74 11.31 13.46
CA TYR A 108 5.76 10.85 12.49
C TYR A 108 5.64 11.61 11.16
N GLY A 109 6.77 11.75 10.46
CA GLY A 109 6.79 12.25 9.08
C GLY A 109 6.28 11.18 8.11
N ILE A 110 5.53 11.60 7.08
CA ILE A 110 5.00 10.72 6.05
C ILE A 110 5.64 11.06 4.71
N ASP A 111 6.41 10.12 4.16
CA ASP A 111 7.00 10.24 2.82
C ASP A 111 6.23 9.38 1.81
N PRO A 112 5.53 9.96 0.82
CA PRO A 112 4.84 9.18 -0.19
C PRO A 112 5.83 8.46 -1.10
N GLN A 113 5.59 7.19 -1.35
CA GLN A 113 6.31 6.36 -2.32
C GLN A 113 5.33 5.70 -3.29
N LEU A 114 5.86 5.34 -4.46
CA LEU A 114 5.15 4.57 -5.46
C LEU A 114 5.27 3.08 -5.12
N SER A 115 4.15 2.39 -4.95
CA SER A 115 4.11 0.92 -4.88
C SER A 115 3.80 0.36 -6.27
N VAL A 116 4.60 -0.61 -6.72
CA VAL A 116 4.37 -1.32 -7.98
C VAL A 116 4.31 -2.80 -7.67
N LEU A 117 3.19 -3.44 -8.01
CA LEU A 117 2.94 -4.86 -7.78
C LEU A 117 2.75 -5.56 -9.11
N LEU A 118 3.34 -6.74 -9.26
CA LEU A 118 3.16 -7.63 -10.39
C LEU A 118 2.41 -8.88 -9.92
N LEU A 119 1.24 -9.10 -10.50
CA LEU A 119 0.41 -10.28 -10.26
C LEU A 119 0.21 -11.05 -11.55
N ASP A 120 0.16 -12.38 -11.47
CA ASP A 120 -0.42 -13.19 -12.54
C ASP A 120 -1.95 -13.31 -12.34
N LYS A 121 -2.63 -13.87 -13.34
CA LYS A 121 -4.08 -14.10 -13.31
C LYS A 121 -4.55 -14.92 -12.10
N LYS A 122 -3.76 -15.89 -11.64
CA LYS A 122 -4.12 -16.77 -10.52
C LYS A 122 -3.96 -16.04 -9.18
N SER A 123 -2.86 -15.33 -8.99
CA SER A 123 -2.59 -14.46 -7.86
C SER A 123 -3.67 -13.40 -7.72
N LEU A 124 -4.11 -12.77 -8.83
CA LEU A 124 -5.18 -11.78 -8.78
C LEU A 124 -6.53 -12.39 -8.33
N ALA A 125 -6.87 -13.58 -8.85
CA ALA A 125 -8.08 -14.29 -8.42
C ALA A 125 -8.03 -14.70 -6.94
N ASN A 126 -6.89 -15.20 -6.47
CA ASN A 126 -6.67 -15.55 -5.07
C ASN A 126 -6.77 -14.31 -4.18
N ALA A 127 -6.12 -13.20 -4.57
CA ALA A 127 -6.19 -11.94 -3.85
C ALA A 127 -7.63 -11.44 -3.74
N SER A 128 -8.43 -11.52 -4.81
CA SER A 128 -9.85 -11.15 -4.76
C SER A 128 -10.65 -12.01 -3.77
N ALA A 129 -10.35 -13.30 -3.65
CA ALA A 129 -11.02 -14.18 -2.70
C ALA A 129 -10.63 -13.84 -1.25
N GLU A 130 -9.33 -13.66 -0.97
CA GLU A 130 -8.83 -13.26 0.35
C GLU A 130 -9.36 -11.88 0.76
N MET A 131 -9.46 -10.94 -0.19
CA MET A 131 -10.00 -9.61 0.03
C MET A 131 -11.47 -9.66 0.44
N ALA A 132 -12.26 -10.58 -0.12
CA ALA A 132 -13.66 -10.78 0.25
C ALA A 132 -13.83 -11.34 1.67
N GLU A 133 -12.89 -12.15 2.16
CA GLU A 133 -12.89 -12.65 3.54
C GLU A 133 -12.45 -11.55 4.52
N LYS A 134 -11.45 -10.76 4.15
CA LYS A 134 -10.88 -9.69 4.98
C LYS A 134 -11.79 -8.47 5.09
N PHE A 135 -12.51 -8.14 4.02
CA PHE A 135 -13.38 -6.97 3.92
C PHE A 135 -14.81 -7.38 3.52
N PRO A 136 -15.56 -8.06 4.41
CA PRO A 136 -16.90 -8.51 4.09
C PRO A 136 -17.86 -7.33 3.84
N PRO A 137 -18.79 -7.43 2.88
CA PRO A 137 -19.82 -6.43 2.69
C PRO A 137 -20.75 -6.37 3.92
N TYR A 138 -21.11 -5.16 4.34
CA TYR A 138 -22.04 -4.90 5.44
C TYR A 138 -23.45 -5.43 5.18
#